data_AF-A0AAE3EU11-F1
#
_entry.id   AF-A0AAE3EU11-F1
#
_cell.length_a   1.000
_cell.length_b   1.000
_cell.length_c   1.000
_cell.angle_alpha   90.00
_cell.angle_beta   90.00
_cell.angle_gamma   90.00
#
_symmetry.space_group_name_H-M   'P 1'
#
loop_
_entity.id
_entity.type
_entity.pdbx_description
1 polymer ?
#
loop_
_entity_poly.entity_id
_entity_poly.type
_entity_poly.pdbx_seq_one_letter_code
_entity_poly.pdbx_strand_id
1 'polypeptide(L)'
;MKLLRFLPSILGLALILTLMGCSKSSAADDLLPDDQYYIKFKADGRPVIFANDAVTSVVIGTFSEYATNSPDMRSSGIIGTKDVKDGDNYFAIQVATVEEAKLNAPYTNYTPGGGKIKADSFISTYTKGEQVFGVVDETLYELTGDEVAKSEIKFTEVTDETIKGTFSGTWYDFDDSFIQITEGEFYVPRIKNGS
;
A
#
# COMPACT_ATOMS: atom_id res chain seq x y z
N MET A 1 -56.95 45.26 -17.15
CA MET A 1 -57.66 45.82 -18.31
C MET A 1 -56.63 46.31 -19.32
N LYS A 2 -56.64 45.75 -20.56
CA LYS A 2 -55.92 46.14 -21.81
C LYS A 2 -54.38 46.26 -21.72
N LEU A 3 -53.53 45.39 -22.28
CA LEU A 3 -53.40 44.72 -23.60
C LEU A 3 -53.17 45.68 -24.78
N LEU A 4 -51.94 45.71 -25.31
CA LEU A 4 -51.52 45.71 -26.74
C LEU A 4 -49.97 45.71 -26.74
N ARG A 5 -49.25 44.62 -27.07
CA ARG A 5 -49.00 43.93 -28.36
C ARG A 5 -48.19 44.75 -29.37
N PHE A 6 -47.14 44.11 -29.92
CA PHE A 6 -46.33 44.30 -31.15
C PHE A 6 -44.84 44.14 -30.78
N LEU A 7 -44.00 43.24 -31.32
CA LEU A 7 -43.98 42.39 -32.52
C LEU A 7 -43.17 41.08 -32.24
N PRO A 8 -43.22 40.07 -33.14
CA PRO A 8 -42.82 38.68 -32.94
C PRO A 8 -41.53 38.26 -33.71
N SER A 9 -41.15 36.99 -33.54
CA SER A 9 -40.44 36.14 -34.52
C SER A 9 -38.94 36.35 -34.76
N ILE A 10 -38.08 35.65 -34.01
CA ILE A 10 -36.95 34.89 -34.60
C ILE A 10 -36.81 33.56 -33.82
N LEU A 11 -37.50 32.54 -34.31
CA LEU A 11 -37.26 31.15 -33.98
C LEU A 11 -36.30 30.59 -35.04
N GLY A 12 -35.19 30.00 -34.59
CA GLY A 12 -34.49 28.94 -35.33
C GLY A 12 -33.39 29.38 -36.29
N LEU A 13 -32.14 29.33 -35.83
CA LEU A 13 -31.00 28.71 -36.53
C LEU A 13 -29.74 28.76 -35.65
N ALA A 14 -29.44 27.68 -34.92
CA ALA A 14 -28.08 27.30 -34.48
C ALA A 14 -28.12 25.98 -33.69
N LEU A 15 -28.82 24.98 -34.24
CA LEU A 15 -28.48 23.59 -33.99
C LEU A 15 -27.53 23.19 -35.13
N ILE A 16 -26.42 22.56 -34.80
CA ILE A 16 -25.40 21.98 -35.72
C ILE A 16 -24.29 22.97 -36.13
N LEU A 17 -23.19 22.94 -35.36
CA LEU A 17 -21.78 23.26 -35.66
C LEU A 17 -21.12 23.24 -34.25
N THR A 18 -20.23 22.34 -33.83
CA THR A 18 -19.29 21.47 -34.52
C THR A 18 -18.85 20.38 -33.56
N LEU A 19 -19.01 19.13 -34.01
CA LEU A 19 -18.19 18.01 -33.58
C LEU A 19 -16.72 18.34 -33.89
N MET A 20 -15.96 18.71 -32.87
CA MET A 20 -14.50 18.55 -32.77
C MET A 20 -14.30 17.87 -31.42
N GLY A 21 -13.99 16.59 -31.31
CA GLY A 21 -12.92 15.93 -32.05
C GLY A 21 -11.59 16.13 -31.32
N CYS A 22 -11.54 15.88 -30.01
CA CYS A 22 -10.28 15.62 -29.32
C CYS A 22 -9.91 14.16 -29.57
N SER A 23 -8.97 13.97 -30.47
CA SER A 23 -8.21 12.75 -30.65
C SER A 23 -7.39 12.43 -29.40
N LYS A 24 -7.60 11.23 -28.86
CA LYS A 24 -6.65 10.36 -28.12
C LYS A 24 -5.47 11.04 -27.40
N SER A 25 -5.50 11.03 -26.06
CA SER A 25 -4.32 10.70 -25.26
C SER A 25 -4.68 9.54 -24.34
N SER A 26 -4.00 8.42 -24.57
CA SER A 26 -3.88 7.28 -23.66
C SER A 26 -3.19 7.69 -22.36
N ALA A 27 -3.54 6.97 -21.29
CA ALA A 27 -3.02 6.99 -19.92
C ALA A 27 -3.86 7.82 -18.93
N ALA A 28 -4.13 7.20 -17.78
CA ALA A 28 -4.98 7.63 -16.67
C ALA A 28 -6.45 7.20 -16.80
N ASP A 29 -6.75 5.99 -16.31
CA ASP A 29 -7.87 5.74 -15.38
C ASP A 29 -7.89 4.25 -15.00
N ASP A 30 -6.76 3.72 -14.50
CA ASP A 30 -6.77 2.53 -13.63
C ASP A 30 -7.09 2.98 -12.19
N LEU A 31 -8.19 3.73 -12.05
CA LEU A 31 -8.73 4.08 -10.74
C LEU A 31 -9.34 2.79 -10.18
N LEU A 32 -8.57 2.11 -9.32
CA LEU A 32 -9.02 0.97 -8.55
C LEU A 32 -10.27 1.37 -7.74
N PRO A 33 -11.28 0.49 -7.61
CA PRO A 33 -12.56 0.83 -6.97
C PRO A 33 -12.38 1.37 -5.53
N ASP A 34 -13.25 2.31 -5.17
CA ASP A 34 -13.35 2.97 -3.86
C ASP A 34 -13.21 2.00 -2.68
N ASP A 35 -12.49 2.42 -1.64
CA ASP A 35 -12.37 1.93 -0.24
C ASP A 35 -12.32 0.41 0.05
N GLN A 36 -12.32 -0.42 -0.98
CA GLN A 36 -12.32 -1.88 -0.92
C GLN A 36 -10.98 -2.41 -0.44
N TYR A 37 -9.89 -1.73 -0.83
CA TYR A 37 -8.53 -2.13 -0.53
C TYR A 37 -7.96 -1.33 0.63
N TYR A 38 -7.27 -2.03 1.53
CA TYR A 38 -6.77 -1.43 2.75
C TYR A 38 -5.50 -2.09 3.28
N ILE A 39 -4.78 -1.31 4.09
CA ILE A 39 -3.83 -1.76 5.10
C ILE A 39 -4.27 -1.09 6.40
N LYS A 40 -4.63 -1.88 7.40
CA LYS A 40 -5.06 -1.36 8.71
C LYS A 40 -4.36 -2.09 9.83
N PHE A 41 -4.03 -1.33 10.87
CA PHE A 41 -3.30 -1.86 12.02
C PHE A 41 -3.53 -1.01 13.26
N LYS A 42 -3.05 -1.50 14.41
CA LYS A 42 -2.97 -0.76 15.66
C LYS A 42 -1.52 -0.47 16.00
N ALA A 43 -1.12 0.81 15.99
CA ALA A 43 0.16 1.27 16.51
C ALA A 43 -0.03 1.76 17.95
N ASP A 44 0.54 1.05 18.92
CA ASP A 44 0.35 1.29 20.36
C ASP A 44 -1.13 1.39 20.76
N GLY A 45 -1.93 0.48 20.18
CA GLY A 45 -3.38 0.43 20.39
C GLY A 45 -4.19 1.50 19.63
N ARG A 46 -3.55 2.45 18.93
CA ARG A 46 -4.23 3.46 18.12
C ARG A 46 -4.46 2.96 16.69
N PRO A 47 -5.67 3.07 16.14
CA PRO A 47 -5.96 2.60 14.79
C PRO A 47 -5.26 3.47 13.74
N VAL A 48 -4.67 2.82 12.74
CA VAL A 48 -4.09 3.41 11.54
C VAL A 48 -4.69 2.71 10.33
N ILE A 49 -5.09 3.50 9.33
CA ILE A 49 -5.74 3.01 8.11
C ILE A 49 -5.15 3.73 6.90
N PHE A 50 -4.59 2.93 6.00
CA PHE A 50 -4.39 3.27 4.59
C PHE A 50 -5.49 2.57 3.81
N ALA A 51 -6.27 3.31 3.04
CA ALA A 51 -7.32 2.75 2.20
C ALA A 51 -7.24 3.45 0.85
N ASN A 52 -7.49 2.73 -0.25
CA ASN A 52 -7.55 3.39 -1.55
C ASN A 52 -8.69 4.40 -1.55
N ASP A 53 -8.33 5.66 -1.72
CA ASP A 53 -9.25 6.70 -2.15
C ASP A 53 -8.63 7.29 -3.42
N ALA A 54 -9.45 7.51 -4.46
CA ALA A 54 -9.00 7.83 -5.81
C ALA A 54 -8.17 9.13 -5.94
N VAL A 55 -7.85 9.81 -4.83
CA VAL A 55 -7.30 11.17 -4.81
C VAL A 55 -6.03 11.28 -3.96
N THR A 56 -5.93 10.60 -2.81
CA THR A 56 -4.90 10.87 -1.80
C THR A 56 -4.21 9.65 -1.23
N SER A 57 -4.73 8.44 -1.44
CA SER A 57 -4.22 7.23 -0.80
C SER A 57 -4.09 6.07 -1.76
N VAL A 58 -2.94 5.39 -1.76
CA VAL A 58 -2.68 4.20 -2.59
C VAL A 58 -2.21 3.05 -1.71
N VAL A 59 -2.80 1.87 -1.88
CA VAL A 59 -2.32 0.60 -1.34
C VAL A 59 -2.17 -0.43 -2.47
N ILE A 60 -1.03 -1.13 -2.46
CA ILE A 60 -0.69 -2.17 -3.44
C ILE A 60 0.19 -3.24 -2.80
N GLY A 61 0.31 -4.40 -3.44
CA GLY A 61 1.27 -5.42 -3.04
C GLY A 61 1.78 -6.29 -4.17
N THR A 62 2.83 -7.05 -3.89
CA THR A 62 3.44 -8.05 -4.77
C THR A 62 3.55 -9.37 -4.02
N PHE A 63 3.55 -10.49 -4.74
CA PHE A 63 3.75 -11.80 -4.12
C PHE A 63 4.64 -12.68 -4.98
N SER A 64 5.78 -13.07 -4.40
CA SER A 64 6.73 -14.01 -4.98
C SER A 64 7.26 -13.60 -6.36
N GLU A 65 7.34 -12.29 -6.62
CA GLU A 65 7.81 -11.72 -7.88
C GLU A 65 9.33 -11.65 -7.88
N TYR A 66 9.99 -11.91 -9.02
CA TYR A 66 11.44 -11.76 -9.08
C TYR A 66 11.87 -10.32 -8.82
N ALA A 67 12.85 -10.13 -7.93
CA ALA A 67 13.40 -8.82 -7.63
C ALA A 67 14.17 -8.29 -8.86
N THR A 68 13.86 -7.06 -9.29
CA THR A 68 14.43 -6.45 -10.51
C THR A 68 15.95 -6.44 -10.53
N ASN A 69 16.58 -6.27 -9.37
CA ASN A 69 18.03 -6.18 -9.22
C ASN A 69 18.67 -7.46 -8.64
N SER A 70 17.89 -8.51 -8.45
CA SER A 70 18.36 -9.76 -7.83
C SER A 70 17.54 -10.92 -8.40
N PRO A 71 17.90 -11.45 -9.59
CA PRO A 71 17.10 -12.45 -10.29
C PRO A 71 17.00 -13.78 -9.55
N ASP A 72 17.86 -14.03 -8.58
CA ASP A 72 17.82 -15.22 -7.72
C ASP A 72 16.96 -15.01 -6.46
N MET A 73 16.42 -13.81 -6.27
CA MET A 73 15.55 -13.47 -5.15
C MET A 73 14.15 -13.16 -5.63
N ARG A 74 13.18 -13.58 -4.83
CA ARG A 74 11.77 -13.25 -4.96
C ARG A 74 11.39 -12.27 -3.87
N SER A 75 10.53 -11.32 -4.21
CA SER A 75 10.03 -10.30 -3.32
C SER A 75 8.52 -10.42 -3.19
N SER A 76 8.06 -10.34 -1.95
CA SER A 76 6.65 -10.14 -1.62
C SER A 76 6.54 -8.94 -0.70
N GLY A 77 5.48 -8.17 -0.82
CA GLY A 77 5.35 -6.99 0.02
C GLY A 77 4.04 -6.25 -0.18
N ILE A 78 3.83 -5.28 0.68
CA ILE A 78 2.70 -4.36 0.65
C ILE A 78 3.22 -2.95 0.90
N ILE A 79 2.63 -1.97 0.20
CA ILE A 79 2.94 -0.56 0.35
C ILE A 79 1.63 0.20 0.50
N GLY A 80 1.62 1.18 1.39
CA GLY A 80 0.55 2.15 1.56
C GLY A 80 1.13 3.56 1.56
N THR A 81 0.56 4.46 0.77
CA THR A 81 0.85 5.89 0.83
C THR A 81 -0.43 6.64 1.09
N LYS A 82 -0.33 7.73 1.85
CA LYS A 82 -1.42 8.64 2.09
C LYS A 82 -0.89 10.06 2.19
N ASP A 83 -1.26 10.88 1.23
CA ASP A 83 -1.05 12.32 1.27
C ASP A 83 -1.98 12.89 2.36
N VAL A 84 -1.37 13.45 3.41
CA VAL A 84 -2.11 14.32 4.32
C VAL A 84 -1.54 15.72 4.22
N LYS A 85 -2.42 16.71 4.38
CA LYS A 85 -2.11 18.15 4.29
C LYS A 85 -0.95 18.63 5.19
N ASP A 86 -0.45 17.78 6.07
CA ASP A 86 0.62 18.03 7.04
C ASP A 86 1.83 17.06 6.89
N GLY A 87 1.97 16.35 5.76
CA GLY A 87 3.13 15.49 5.41
C GLY A 87 2.76 14.06 5.02
N ASP A 88 3.49 13.44 4.09
CA ASP A 88 3.14 12.10 3.58
C ASP A 88 3.27 11.01 4.66
N ASN A 89 2.19 10.25 4.88
CA ASN A 89 2.29 8.99 5.61
C ASN A 89 2.62 7.87 4.62
N TYR A 90 3.64 7.10 4.95
CA TYR A 90 4.13 5.97 4.17
C TYR A 90 4.11 4.73 5.05
N PHE A 91 3.78 3.60 4.45
CA PHE A 91 3.83 2.29 5.05
C PHE A 91 4.41 1.31 4.04
N ALA A 92 5.32 0.45 4.48
CA ALA A 92 5.76 -0.68 3.68
C ALA A 92 6.15 -1.87 4.54
N ILE A 93 5.92 -3.06 3.98
CA ILE A 93 6.57 -4.31 4.40
C ILE A 93 7.04 -4.99 3.11
N GLN A 94 8.31 -5.38 3.07
CA GLN A 94 8.93 -6.15 2.01
C GLN A 94 9.68 -7.32 2.63
N VAL A 95 9.43 -8.50 2.09
CA VAL A 95 10.15 -9.73 2.39
C VAL A 95 10.77 -10.28 1.12
N ALA A 96 12.05 -10.63 1.21
CA ALA A 96 12.76 -11.29 0.13
C ALA A 96 13.12 -12.73 0.51
N THR A 97 12.96 -13.65 -0.44
CA THR A 97 13.24 -15.08 -0.29
C THR A 97 13.95 -15.63 -1.52
N VAL A 98 14.83 -16.61 -1.35
CA VAL A 98 15.41 -17.35 -2.49
C VAL A 98 14.43 -18.35 -3.12
N GLU A 99 13.51 -18.91 -2.32
CA GLU A 99 12.44 -19.80 -2.78
C GLU A 99 11.15 -19.03 -3.09
N GLU A 100 10.23 -19.69 -3.80
CA GLU A 100 8.86 -19.20 -3.95
C GLU A 100 8.19 -19.01 -2.59
N ALA A 101 7.52 -17.86 -2.41
CA ALA A 101 6.81 -17.57 -1.18
C ALA A 101 5.63 -18.54 -0.98
N LYS A 102 5.41 -18.95 0.26
CA LYS A 102 4.41 -19.93 0.71
C LYS A 102 3.28 -19.19 1.40
N LEU A 103 2.04 -19.55 1.06
CA LEU A 103 0.87 -19.09 1.81
C LEU A 103 0.83 -19.69 3.21
N ASN A 104 0.22 -18.97 4.14
CA ASN A 104 -0.01 -19.35 5.53
C ASN A 104 1.25 -19.59 6.38
N ALA A 105 2.44 -19.40 5.81
CA ALA A 105 3.69 -19.37 6.55
C ALA A 105 3.98 -17.94 7.04
N PRO A 106 4.25 -17.74 8.34
CA PRO A 106 4.75 -16.46 8.84
C PRO A 106 6.19 -16.25 8.38
N TYR A 107 6.46 -15.14 7.71
CA TYR A 107 7.80 -14.64 7.40
C TYR A 107 8.26 -13.70 8.50
N THR A 108 9.53 -13.82 8.91
CA THR A 108 10.07 -13.06 10.05
C THR A 108 11.44 -12.47 9.76
N ASN A 109 11.75 -11.35 10.44
CA ASN A 109 13.09 -10.73 10.39
C ASN A 109 14.09 -11.41 11.34
N TYR A 110 13.63 -12.26 12.26
CA TYR A 110 14.43 -12.87 13.31
C TYR A 110 14.53 -14.38 13.14
N THR A 111 15.49 -15.00 13.81
CA THR A 111 15.64 -16.46 13.84
C THR A 111 14.49 -17.10 14.62
N PRO A 112 13.54 -17.79 13.97
CA PRO A 112 12.34 -18.25 14.64
C PRO A 112 12.55 -19.63 15.28
N GLY A 113 11.79 -19.89 16.36
CA GLY A 113 11.50 -21.26 16.77
C GLY A 113 10.26 -21.79 16.05
N GLY A 114 10.33 -22.98 15.46
CA GLY A 114 9.17 -23.65 14.83
C GLY A 114 8.82 -23.12 13.43
N GLY A 115 7.57 -23.38 12.98
CA GLY A 115 7.11 -23.24 11.59
C GLY A 115 6.98 -21.84 10.99
N LYS A 116 7.89 -20.92 11.35
CA LYS A 116 8.06 -19.61 10.68
C LYS A 116 9.27 -19.66 9.76
N ILE A 117 9.29 -18.78 8.76
CA ILE A 117 10.37 -18.68 7.78
C ILE A 117 11.14 -17.38 8.05
N LYS A 118 12.42 -17.49 8.40
CA LYS A 118 13.30 -16.31 8.40
C LYS A 118 13.46 -15.85 6.96
N ALA A 119 13.09 -14.61 6.67
CA ALA A 119 13.28 -14.03 5.33
C ALA A 119 14.78 -13.75 5.09
N ASP A 120 15.23 -13.83 3.84
CA ASP A 120 16.59 -13.44 3.46
C ASP A 120 16.78 -11.91 3.59
N SER A 121 15.69 -11.15 3.47
CA SER A 121 15.60 -9.74 3.85
C SER A 121 14.19 -9.43 4.33
N PHE A 122 14.06 -8.62 5.39
CA PHE A 122 12.77 -8.17 5.91
C PHE A 122 12.82 -6.68 6.21
N ILE A 123 12.26 -5.87 5.33
CA ILE A 123 12.22 -4.42 5.48
C ILE A 123 10.79 -4.02 5.80
N SER A 124 10.58 -3.25 6.87
CA SER A 124 9.30 -2.58 7.10
C SER A 124 9.49 -1.18 7.64
N THR A 125 8.56 -0.31 7.29
CA THR A 125 8.62 1.12 7.62
C THR A 125 7.21 1.69 7.76
N TYR A 126 7.03 2.60 8.70
CA TYR A 126 5.86 3.45 8.83
C TYR A 126 6.27 4.86 9.26
N THR A 127 5.81 5.86 8.50
CA THR A 127 6.01 7.26 8.86
C THR A 127 4.77 7.83 9.53
N LYS A 128 5.00 8.66 10.54
CA LYS A 128 3.95 9.36 11.30
C LYS A 128 4.37 10.80 11.49
N GLY A 129 4.01 11.66 10.56
CA GLY A 129 4.60 13.01 10.46
C GLY A 129 6.08 12.90 10.13
N GLU A 130 6.94 13.54 10.92
CA GLU A 130 8.41 13.52 10.71
C GLU A 130 9.10 12.24 11.26
N GLN A 131 8.40 11.44 12.06
CA GLN A 131 8.95 10.21 12.66
C GLN A 131 8.90 9.04 11.67
N VAL A 132 9.94 8.19 11.70
CA VAL A 132 10.07 7.02 10.83
C VAL A 132 10.36 5.80 11.68
N PHE A 133 9.38 4.91 11.82
CA PHE A 133 9.53 3.64 12.53
C PHE A 133 9.81 2.52 11.54
N GLY A 134 10.81 1.67 11.78
CA GLY A 134 11.09 0.56 10.87
C GLY A 134 11.96 -0.56 11.42
N VAL A 135 12.19 -1.56 10.57
CA VAL A 135 13.11 -2.68 10.77
C VAL A 135 13.64 -3.16 9.41
N VAL A 136 14.91 -3.54 9.31
CA VAL A 136 15.57 -4.00 8.06
C VAL A 136 16.08 -5.45 8.16
N ASP A 137 16.49 -5.90 9.35
CA ASP A 137 16.93 -7.28 9.63
C ASP A 137 16.80 -7.56 11.15
N GLU A 138 17.19 -8.74 11.62
CA GLU A 138 17.36 -9.11 13.03
C GLU A 138 18.24 -8.09 13.77
N THR A 139 19.21 -7.52 13.06
CA THR A 139 20.07 -6.43 13.53
C THR A 139 19.72 -5.14 12.80
N LEU A 140 18.83 -4.32 13.38
CA LEU A 140 19.11 -2.89 13.27
C LEU A 140 20.27 -2.60 14.21
N TYR A 141 21.10 -1.63 13.83
CA TYR A 141 21.98 -0.79 14.65
C TYR A 141 22.20 -1.22 16.11
N GLU A 142 23.41 -1.07 16.65
CA GLU A 142 23.84 -1.28 18.05
C GLU A 142 22.97 -0.57 19.15
N LEU A 143 21.65 -0.70 19.09
CA LEU A 143 20.62 -0.11 19.90
C LEU A 143 20.32 -1.15 20.98
N THR A 144 21.19 -1.12 21.98
CA THR A 144 20.89 -1.62 23.33
C THR A 144 20.66 -3.14 23.47
N GLY A 145 21.65 -3.96 23.13
CA GLY A 145 21.74 -5.36 23.62
C GLY A 145 21.00 -6.42 22.77
N ASP A 146 20.48 -7.46 23.42
CA ASP A 146 19.88 -8.66 22.79
C ASP A 146 18.41 -8.48 22.34
N GLU A 147 17.92 -7.24 22.21
CA GLU A 147 16.52 -7.00 21.82
C GLU A 147 16.30 -7.20 20.32
N VAL A 148 15.18 -7.86 19.97
CA VAL A 148 14.82 -8.17 18.59
C VAL A 148 13.40 -7.69 18.31
N ALA A 149 13.26 -6.89 17.25
CA ALA A 149 12.00 -6.27 16.77
C ALA A 149 10.84 -7.24 16.48
N LYS A 150 11.11 -8.55 16.40
CA LYS A 150 10.14 -9.64 16.20
C LYS A 150 8.98 -9.29 15.25
N SER A 151 9.32 -8.85 14.05
CA SER A 151 8.34 -8.53 13.02
C SER A 151 7.97 -9.74 12.18
N GLU A 152 6.69 -9.84 11.83
CA GLU A 152 6.11 -10.94 11.09
C GLU A 152 5.11 -10.45 10.04
N ILE A 153 5.09 -11.12 8.89
CA ILE A 153 4.02 -11.00 7.89
C ILE A 153 3.59 -12.39 7.43
N LYS A 154 2.30 -12.58 7.21
CA LYS A 154 1.72 -13.82 6.71
C LYS A 154 0.73 -13.52 5.59
N PHE A 155 1.01 -14.05 4.41
CA PHE A 155 0.10 -14.02 3.27
C PHE A 155 -0.88 -15.19 3.39
N THR A 156 -2.19 -14.91 3.48
CA THR A 156 -3.23 -15.93 3.68
C THR A 156 -3.97 -16.28 2.41
N GLU A 157 -4.09 -15.33 1.48
CA GLU A 157 -4.73 -15.52 0.18
C GLU A 157 -4.00 -14.69 -0.87
N VAL A 158 -3.72 -15.30 -2.03
CA VAL A 158 -3.17 -14.62 -3.20
C VAL A 158 -3.98 -15.07 -4.40
N THR A 159 -4.56 -14.12 -5.12
CA THR A 159 -5.21 -14.34 -6.41
C THR A 159 -4.40 -13.68 -7.53
N ASP A 160 -4.93 -13.71 -8.75
CA ASP A 160 -4.36 -12.92 -9.85
C ASP A 160 -4.51 -11.41 -9.63
N GLU A 161 -5.50 -11.00 -8.84
CA GLU A 161 -5.89 -9.59 -8.68
C GLU A 161 -5.55 -9.03 -7.30
N THR A 162 -5.45 -9.88 -6.27
CA THR A 162 -5.40 -9.41 -4.88
C THR A 162 -4.52 -10.24 -3.98
N ILE A 163 -4.11 -9.63 -2.86
CA ILE A 163 -3.33 -10.26 -1.78
C ILE A 163 -4.01 -9.93 -0.45
N LYS A 164 -4.16 -10.93 0.41
CA LYS A 164 -4.62 -10.77 1.80
C LYS A 164 -3.61 -11.35 2.78
N GLY A 165 -3.59 -10.77 3.96
CA GLY A 165 -2.78 -11.31 5.04
C GLY A 165 -2.81 -10.50 6.31
N THR A 166 -1.88 -10.86 7.21
CA THR A 166 -1.73 -10.25 8.53
C THR A 166 -0.28 -9.91 8.80
N PHE A 167 -0.03 -8.92 9.65
CA PHE A 167 1.31 -8.57 10.11
C PHE A 167 1.30 -8.05 11.55
N SER A 168 2.45 -8.11 12.19
CA SER A 168 2.69 -7.62 13.55
C SER A 168 4.18 -7.40 13.76
N GLY A 169 4.56 -6.62 14.77
CA GLY A 169 5.96 -6.42 15.11
C GLY A 169 6.20 -5.22 16.01
N THR A 170 7.44 -5.06 16.43
CA THR A 170 7.94 -3.87 17.12
C THR A 170 8.84 -3.12 16.16
N TRP A 171 8.54 -1.85 15.88
CA TRP A 171 9.28 -1.03 14.91
C TRP A 171 9.92 0.16 15.63
N TYR A 172 11.17 0.45 15.30
CA TYR A 172 11.99 1.43 16.01
C TYR A 172 12.25 2.67 15.15
N ASP A 173 12.33 3.82 15.79
CA ASP A 173 12.87 5.06 15.23
C ASP A 173 14.38 5.15 15.53
N PHE A 174 15.08 6.12 14.94
CA PHE A 174 16.50 6.39 15.13
C PHE A 174 16.86 6.87 16.55
N ASP A 175 15.88 7.29 17.34
CA ASP A 175 16.03 7.75 18.71
C ASP A 175 15.75 6.66 19.77
N ASP A 176 15.70 5.39 19.34
CA ASP A 176 15.35 4.20 20.14
C ASP A 176 13.90 4.15 20.63
N SER A 177 13.07 5.13 20.30
CA SER A 177 11.64 5.00 20.51
C SER A 177 11.06 3.92 19.59
N PHE A 178 10.00 3.26 20.03
CA PHE A 178 9.37 2.20 19.26
C PHE A 178 7.86 2.30 19.30
N ILE A 179 7.24 1.64 18.33
CA ILE A 179 5.81 1.35 18.31
C ILE A 179 5.59 -0.15 18.28
N GLN A 180 4.52 -0.59 18.93
CA GLN A 180 4.03 -1.97 18.81
C GLN A 180 2.87 -2.04 17.82
N ILE A 181 3.04 -2.90 16.81
CA ILE A 181 1.98 -3.32 15.89
C ILE A 181 1.45 -4.68 16.32
N THR A 182 0.19 -4.72 16.76
CA THR A 182 -0.42 -5.94 17.36
C THR A 182 -1.47 -6.62 16.51
N GLU A 183 -2.12 -5.90 15.60
CA GLU A 183 -3.27 -6.40 14.81
C GLU A 183 -3.25 -5.81 13.40
N GLY A 184 -2.19 -6.07 12.64
CA GLY A 184 -2.10 -5.66 11.24
C GLY A 184 -2.83 -6.63 10.32
N GLU A 185 -3.63 -6.11 9.41
CA GLU A 185 -4.21 -6.87 8.30
C GLU A 185 -4.27 -6.03 7.03
N PHE A 186 -4.22 -6.71 5.89
CA PHE A 186 -4.24 -6.07 4.60
C PHE A 186 -5.09 -6.85 3.60
N TYR A 187 -5.69 -6.10 2.69
CA TYR A 187 -6.31 -6.59 1.48
C TYR A 187 -5.98 -5.59 0.38
N VAL A 188 -5.07 -5.95 -0.50
CA VAL A 188 -4.51 -5.01 -1.49
C VAL A 188 -4.58 -5.58 -2.90
N PRO A 189 -4.62 -4.72 -3.93
CA PRO A 189 -4.42 -5.13 -5.31
C PRO A 189 -3.03 -5.75 -5.47
N ARG A 190 -2.96 -6.81 -6.28
CA ARG A 190 -1.71 -7.45 -6.66
C ARG A 190 -1.15 -6.81 -7.92
N ILE A 191 0.09 -6.34 -7.82
CA ILE A 191 0.91 -5.97 -8.96
C ILE A 191 1.83 -7.15 -9.30
N LYS A 192 1.96 -7.43 -10.59
CA LYS A 192 2.88 -8.44 -11.13
C LYS A 192 3.99 -7.70 -11.88
N ASN A 193 5.24 -8.14 -11.74
CA ASN A 193 6.30 -7.60 -12.59
C ASN A 193 5.99 -8.04 -14.03
N GLY A 194 5.86 -7.07 -14.93
CA GLY A 194 5.23 -7.24 -16.24
C GLY A 194 5.65 -8.49 -17.01
N SER A 195 4.65 -9.28 -17.38
CA SER A 195 4.63 -10.15 -18.55
C SER A 195 4.73 -9.33 -19.84
#